data_AF-A0A0R3QN32-F1
#
_entry.id   AF-A0A0R3QN32-F1
#
_cell.length_a   1.000
_cell.length_b   1.000
_cell.length_c   1.000
_cell.angle_alpha   90.00
_cell.angle_beta   90.00
_cell.angle_gamma   90.00
#
_symmetry.space_group_name_H-M   'P 1'
#
loop_
_entity.id
_entity.type
_entity.pdbx_description
1 polymer ?
#
loop_
_entity_poly.entity_id
_entity_poly.type
_entity_poly.pdbx_seq_one_letter_code
_entity_poly.pdbx_strand_id
1 'polypeptide(L)'
;MLSLSVQLQIIGGTQRCETITIPLCKGIGYNMTRYPNSYGHEKQEEAGLEVHQFYPLVEVGCYKHLKFFLCAMYTPICQDNYEKMVMPCMEVCLEAKKRCSPLMQQYGFKWPITLSCEQLPKISEQQTTGNICAAPPDTPDPSILDPTDVSSVKTFLA
;
A
#
# COMPACT_ATOMS: atom_id res chain seq x y z
N MET A 1 -35.95 -17.65 31.80
CA MET A 1 -34.49 -17.81 31.86
C MET A 1 -33.98 -18.09 30.45
N LEU A 2 -33.68 -17.04 29.68
CA LEU A 2 -33.05 -17.19 28.36
C LEU A 2 -31.60 -17.60 28.59
N SER A 3 -31.19 -18.81 28.19
CA SER A 3 -29.77 -19.19 28.18
C SER A 3 -29.33 -19.44 26.74
N LEU A 4 -28.48 -18.53 26.31
CA LEU A 4 -27.87 -18.33 24.99
C LEU A 4 -27.37 -19.63 24.33
N SER A 5 -28.01 -19.99 23.22
CA SER A 5 -27.34 -20.66 22.12
C SER A 5 -26.41 -19.65 21.45
N VAL A 6 -25.15 -19.57 21.88
CA VAL A 6 -24.12 -18.95 21.04
C VAL A 6 -23.77 -19.99 19.99
N GLN A 7 -24.58 -20.07 18.93
CA GLN A 7 -24.10 -20.60 17.66
C GLN A 7 -22.81 -19.84 17.35
N LEU A 8 -21.70 -20.58 17.29
CA LEU A 8 -20.46 -20.11 16.67
C LEU A 8 -20.84 -19.69 15.25
N GLN A 9 -21.13 -18.40 15.06
CA GLN A 9 -21.34 -17.84 13.75
C GLN A 9 -19.99 -17.90 13.06
N ILE A 10 -19.82 -18.93 12.24
CA ILE A 10 -18.89 -18.93 11.12
C ILE A 10 -19.28 -17.73 10.24
N ILE A 11 -18.80 -16.54 10.57
CA ILE A 11 -18.79 -15.39 9.64
C ILE A 11 -17.38 -15.34 9.03
N GLY A 12 -16.96 -16.45 8.42
CA GLY A 12 -15.96 -16.42 7.38
C GLY A 12 -16.60 -15.97 6.09
N GLY A 13 -17.22 -14.78 6.08
CA GLY A 13 -17.58 -14.14 4.84
C GLY A 13 -16.28 -13.74 4.17
N THR A 14 -15.95 -14.33 3.02
CA THR A 14 -14.94 -13.77 2.13
C THR A 14 -15.35 -12.33 1.85
N GLN A 15 -14.75 -11.37 2.55
CA GLN A 15 -15.03 -9.95 2.33
C GLN A 15 -14.62 -9.65 0.90
N ARG A 16 -15.63 -9.54 0.03
CA ARG A 16 -15.44 -9.30 -1.40
C ARG A 16 -14.81 -7.93 -1.57
N CYS A 17 -14.02 -7.79 -2.62
CA CYS A 17 -13.48 -6.49 -2.95
C CYS A 17 -14.64 -5.52 -3.28
N GLU A 18 -14.47 -4.27 -2.86
CA GLU A 18 -15.36 -3.16 -3.18
C GLU A 18 -14.61 -2.09 -3.98
N THR A 19 -15.37 -1.32 -4.78
CA THR A 19 -14.78 -0.26 -5.60
C THR A 19 -14.33 0.91 -4.75
N ILE A 20 -13.18 1.50 -5.09
CA ILE A 20 -12.66 2.68 -4.41
C ILE A 20 -13.55 3.91 -4.69
N THR A 21 -14.10 4.48 -3.63
CA THR A 21 -14.97 5.67 -3.66
C THR A 21 -14.25 6.93 -3.22
N ILE A 22 -13.16 6.81 -2.44
CA ILE A 22 -12.36 7.94 -1.93
C ILE A 22 -11.82 8.79 -3.11
N PRO A 23 -12.21 10.07 -3.23
CA PRO A 23 -11.84 10.91 -4.36
C PRO A 23 -10.32 11.00 -4.61
N LEU A 24 -9.52 11.19 -3.55
CA LEU A 24 -8.06 11.22 -3.65
C LEU A 24 -7.47 9.90 -4.16
N CYS A 25 -8.14 8.75 -3.99
CA CYS A 25 -7.60 7.45 -4.39
C CYS A 25 -8.13 6.92 -5.71
N LYS A 26 -8.77 7.76 -6.52
CA LYS A 26 -9.16 7.42 -7.90
C LYS A 26 -8.01 7.62 -8.89
N GLY A 27 -7.94 6.73 -9.88
CA GLY A 27 -7.01 6.84 -11.01
C GLY A 27 -5.54 6.58 -10.67
N ILE A 28 -5.28 5.70 -9.70
CA ILE A 28 -3.93 5.39 -9.17
C ILE A 28 -3.36 4.07 -9.69
N GLY A 29 -4.03 3.40 -10.63
CA GLY A 29 -3.61 2.13 -11.23
C GLY A 29 -4.36 0.89 -10.72
N TYR A 30 -5.20 1.03 -9.70
CA TYR A 30 -6.16 0.01 -9.26
C TYR A 30 -7.45 0.67 -8.77
N ASN A 31 -8.53 -0.10 -8.67
CA ASN A 31 -9.86 0.40 -8.34
C ASN A 31 -10.62 -0.44 -7.30
N MET A 32 -10.01 -1.51 -6.77
CA MET A 32 -10.65 -2.42 -5.82
C MET A 32 -9.88 -2.46 -4.50
N THR A 33 -10.61 -2.40 -3.38
CA THR A 33 -10.10 -2.47 -2.01
C THR A 33 -11.03 -3.32 -1.15
N ARG A 34 -10.71 -3.52 0.13
CA ARG A 34 -11.62 -4.09 1.13
C ARG A 34 -11.19 -3.64 2.53
N TYR A 35 -12.11 -3.72 3.47
CA TYR A 35 -11.93 -3.30 4.86
C TYR A 35 -12.20 -4.45 5.84
N PRO A 36 -11.63 -4.41 7.07
CA PRO A 36 -10.84 -3.32 7.65
C PRO A 36 -9.43 -3.18 7.07
N ASN A 37 -8.89 -1.96 7.05
CA ASN A 37 -7.48 -1.73 6.70
C ASN A 37 -6.56 -1.86 7.93
N SER A 38 -5.25 -1.78 7.73
CA SER A 38 -4.24 -1.93 8.80
C SER A 38 -4.26 -0.86 9.88
N TYR A 39 -5.04 0.20 9.69
CA TYR A 39 -5.21 1.31 10.65
C TYR A 39 -6.48 1.19 11.48
N GLY A 40 -7.26 0.12 11.29
CA GLY A 40 -8.50 -0.10 12.03
C GLY A 40 -9.71 0.67 11.50
N HIS A 41 -9.59 1.32 10.34
CA HIS A 41 -10.76 1.84 9.64
C HIS A 41 -11.63 0.65 9.21
N GLU A 42 -12.93 0.73 9.45
CA GLU A 42 -13.88 -0.29 9.04
C GLU A 42 -14.49 -0.01 7.66
N LYS A 43 -14.39 1.25 7.20
CA LYS A 43 -14.99 1.71 5.95
C LYS A 43 -14.14 2.76 5.23
N GLN A 44 -14.40 2.90 3.93
CA GLN A 44 -13.76 3.91 3.09
C GLN A 44 -14.01 5.34 3.54
N GLU A 45 -15.18 5.65 4.11
CA GLU A 45 -15.49 7.00 4.60
C GLU A 45 -14.51 7.42 5.71
N GLU A 46 -14.20 6.50 6.62
CA GLU A 46 -13.29 6.74 7.75
C GLU A 46 -11.85 6.92 7.25
N ALA A 47 -11.36 5.99 6.43
CA ALA A 47 -10.04 6.10 5.81
C ALA A 47 -9.91 7.34 4.92
N GLY A 48 -11.00 7.73 4.26
CA GLY A 48 -11.11 8.92 3.41
C GLY A 48 -10.89 10.22 4.19
N LEU A 49 -11.41 10.30 5.43
CA LEU A 49 -11.20 11.45 6.30
C LEU A 49 -9.73 11.59 6.71
N GLU A 50 -9.02 10.50 6.94
CA GLU A 50 -7.60 10.54 7.32
C GLU A 50 -6.70 10.82 6.11
N VAL A 51 -6.85 10.06 5.01
CA VAL A 51 -5.96 10.21 3.84
C VAL A 51 -6.10 11.58 3.17
N HIS A 52 -7.28 12.22 3.22
CA HIS A 52 -7.47 13.57 2.68
C HIS A 52 -6.66 14.64 3.40
N GLN A 53 -6.19 14.40 4.64
CA GLN A 53 -5.30 15.34 5.33
C GLN A 53 -3.95 15.51 4.60
N PHE A 54 -3.56 14.55 3.77
CA PHE A 54 -2.35 14.61 2.93
C PHE A 54 -2.57 15.27 1.57
N TYR A 55 -3.79 15.72 1.25
CA TYR A 55 -4.11 16.35 -0.04
C TYR A 55 -3.13 17.48 -0.43
N PRO A 56 -2.80 18.45 0.47
CA PRO A 56 -1.83 19.49 0.14
C PRO A 56 -0.44 18.95 -0.23
N LEU A 57 0.01 17.88 0.44
CA LEU A 57 1.32 17.28 0.17
C LEU A 57 1.35 16.59 -1.20
N VAL A 58 0.23 15.99 -1.62
CA VAL A 58 0.05 15.42 -2.96
C VAL A 58 0.09 16.51 -4.02
N GLU A 59 -0.62 17.61 -3.84
CA GLU A 59 -0.66 18.74 -4.80
C GLU A 59 0.69 19.43 -4.96
N VAL A 60 1.47 19.57 -3.87
CA VAL A 60 2.83 20.12 -3.95
C VAL A 60 3.77 19.21 -4.74
N GLY A 61 3.49 17.90 -4.81
CA GLY A 61 4.19 17.01 -5.72
C GLY A 61 5.65 16.72 -5.36
N CYS A 62 5.99 16.67 -4.06
CA CYS A 62 7.34 16.29 -3.59
C CYS A 62 7.80 14.92 -4.11
N TYR A 63 6.86 14.01 -4.39
CA TYR A 63 7.11 12.74 -5.04
C TYR A 63 5.94 12.35 -5.93
N LYS A 64 6.22 12.02 -7.20
CA LYS A 64 5.20 11.68 -8.20
C LYS A 64 4.32 10.48 -7.82
N HIS A 65 4.83 9.56 -7.00
CA HIS A 65 4.08 8.37 -6.55
C HIS A 65 3.55 8.49 -5.12
N LEU A 66 3.58 9.68 -4.51
CA LEU A 66 3.04 9.89 -3.17
C LEU A 66 1.56 9.53 -3.09
N LYS A 67 0.77 9.94 -4.09
CA LYS A 67 -0.67 9.62 -4.18
C LYS A 67 -0.90 8.11 -4.17
N PHE A 68 -0.14 7.38 -4.99
CA PHE A 68 -0.18 5.91 -5.02
C PHE A 68 0.19 5.32 -3.65
N PHE A 69 1.30 5.76 -3.05
CA PHE A 69 1.76 5.25 -1.76
C PHE A 69 0.70 5.42 -0.66
N LEU A 70 0.19 6.64 -0.48
CA LEU A 70 -0.84 6.93 0.51
C LEU A 70 -2.06 6.04 0.30
N CYS A 71 -2.58 5.99 -0.93
CA CYS A 71 -3.75 5.19 -1.22
C CYS A 71 -3.52 3.69 -1.07
N ALA A 72 -2.34 3.17 -1.35
CA ALA A 72 -2.01 1.77 -1.12
C ALA A 72 -1.96 1.42 0.39
N MET A 73 -1.71 2.40 1.26
CA MET A 73 -1.82 2.22 2.72
C MET A 73 -3.27 2.32 3.23
N TYR A 74 -4.04 3.30 2.73
CA TYR A 74 -5.40 3.57 3.24
C TYR A 74 -6.51 2.77 2.55
N THR A 75 -6.33 2.42 1.28
CA THR A 75 -7.19 1.60 0.42
C THR A 75 -6.36 0.44 -0.14
N PRO A 76 -5.92 -0.52 0.69
CA PRO A 76 -5.02 -1.56 0.24
C PRO A 76 -5.66 -2.40 -0.88
N ILE A 77 -4.83 -2.89 -1.80
CA ILE A 77 -5.30 -3.52 -3.04
C ILE A 77 -5.97 -4.86 -2.71
N CYS A 78 -7.13 -5.09 -3.31
CA CYS A 78 -7.89 -6.33 -3.18
C CYS A 78 -8.05 -7.01 -4.55
N GLN A 79 -7.90 -8.33 -4.59
CA GLN A 79 -8.25 -9.16 -5.74
C GLN A 79 -9.07 -10.36 -5.27
N ASP A 80 -10.15 -10.71 -5.96
CA ASP A 80 -11.05 -11.78 -5.53
C ASP A 80 -10.39 -13.16 -5.48
N ASN A 81 -9.31 -13.36 -6.25
CA ASN A 81 -8.51 -14.59 -6.29
C ASN A 81 -7.25 -14.54 -5.40
N TYR A 82 -7.08 -13.49 -4.58
CA TYR A 82 -5.95 -13.36 -3.67
C TYR A 82 -6.45 -13.07 -2.26
N GLU A 83 -6.16 -14.00 -1.34
CA GLU A 83 -6.74 -13.94 0.01
C GLU A 83 -6.23 -12.75 0.82
N LYS A 84 -4.99 -12.30 0.62
CA LYS A 84 -4.39 -11.18 1.37
C LYS A 84 -4.65 -9.85 0.68
N MET A 85 -4.60 -8.75 1.45
CA MET A 85 -4.53 -7.42 0.83
C MET A 85 -3.10 -7.14 0.40
N VAL A 86 -2.92 -6.52 -0.76
CA VAL A 86 -1.60 -6.17 -1.29
C VAL A 86 -1.26 -4.74 -0.85
N MET A 87 -0.21 -4.62 -0.06
CA MET A 87 0.35 -3.36 0.46
C MET A 87 1.39 -2.78 -0.50
N PRO A 88 1.77 -1.49 -0.39
CA PRO A 88 2.87 -0.96 -1.18
C PRO A 88 4.19 -1.61 -0.77
N CYS A 89 5.10 -1.76 -1.73
CA CYS A 89 6.45 -2.24 -1.42
C CYS A 89 7.22 -1.22 -0.56
N MET A 90 8.14 -1.72 0.27
CA MET A 90 8.96 -0.91 1.18
C MET A 90 9.72 0.21 0.44
N GLU A 91 10.23 -0.08 -0.76
CA GLU A 91 11.00 0.83 -1.60
C GLU A 91 10.19 2.09 -1.99
N VAL A 92 8.90 1.92 -2.26
CA VAL A 92 7.98 3.03 -2.57
C VAL A 92 7.83 3.95 -1.35
N CYS A 93 7.65 3.36 -0.17
CA CYS A 93 7.54 4.10 1.09
C CYS A 93 8.82 4.86 1.42
N LEU A 94 9.98 4.23 1.25
CA LEU A 94 11.26 4.86 1.52
C LEU A 94 11.51 6.07 0.62
N GLU A 95 11.21 5.98 -0.68
CA GLU A 95 11.32 7.12 -1.59
C GLU A 95 10.30 8.22 -1.28
N ALA A 96 9.07 7.86 -0.91
CA ALA A 96 8.06 8.83 -0.44
C ALA A 96 8.53 9.58 0.81
N LYS A 97 9.00 8.86 1.82
CA LYS A 97 9.54 9.44 3.06
C LYS A 97 10.75 10.33 2.77
N LYS A 98 11.71 9.86 1.98
CA LYS A 98 12.94 10.59 1.61
C LYS A 98 12.62 11.91 0.92
N ARG A 99 11.67 11.92 -0.01
CA ARG A 99 11.34 13.11 -0.81
C ARG A 99 10.38 14.08 -0.15
N CYS A 100 9.43 13.58 0.64
CA CYS A 100 8.37 14.39 1.21
C CYS A 100 8.57 14.75 2.69
N SER A 101 9.30 13.93 3.46
CA SER A 101 9.55 14.24 4.88
C SER A 101 10.32 15.56 5.09
N PRO A 102 11.31 15.96 4.27
CA PRO A 102 11.99 17.25 4.46
C PRO A 102 11.03 18.44 4.34
N LEU A 103 10.11 18.37 3.37
CA LEU A 103 9.08 19.39 3.17
C LEU A 103 8.12 19.44 4.37
N MET A 104 7.68 18.28 4.88
CA MET A 104 6.86 18.24 6.10
C MET A 104 7.56 18.89 7.29
N GLN A 105 8.86 18.57 7.49
CA GLN A 105 9.66 19.09 8.58
C GLN A 105 9.85 20.61 8.51
N GLN A 106 9.98 21.17 7.30
CA GLN A 106 10.05 22.62 7.08
C GLN A 106 8.83 23.36 7.67
N TYR A 107 7.66 22.72 7.68
CA TYR A 107 6.42 23.27 8.24
C TYR A 107 6.09 22.73 9.64
N GLY A 108 7.06 22.10 10.32
CA GLY A 108 6.90 21.61 11.70
C GLY A 108 6.21 20.25 11.84
N PHE A 109 5.96 19.54 10.73
CA PHE A 109 5.35 18.21 10.75
C PHE A 109 6.41 17.10 10.64
N LYS A 110 6.23 16.03 11.41
CA LYS A 110 7.06 14.82 11.29
C LYS A 110 6.42 13.83 10.32
N TRP A 111 7.24 12.97 9.70
CA TRP A 111 6.71 11.81 9.00
C TRP A 111 5.96 10.92 10.00
N PRO A 112 4.68 10.60 9.77
CA PRO A 112 3.86 9.93 10.77
C PRO A 112 4.28 8.47 10.95
N ILE A 113 4.18 7.97 12.18
CA ILE A 113 4.51 6.58 12.52
C ILE A 113 3.60 5.58 11.80
N THR A 114 2.36 5.97 11.51
CA THR A 114 1.41 5.16 10.74
C THR A 114 1.88 4.92 9.31
N LEU A 115 2.71 5.81 8.74
CA LEU A 115 3.35 5.62 7.43
C LEU A 115 4.77 5.05 7.55
N SER A 116 5.07 4.28 8.62
CA SER A 116 6.37 3.60 8.75
C SER A 116 6.55 2.57 7.64
N CYS A 117 7.78 2.50 7.11
CA CYS A 117 8.12 1.56 6.04
C CYS A 117 8.54 0.19 6.57
N GLU A 118 8.83 0.05 7.86
CA GLU A 118 9.51 -1.13 8.44
C GLU A 118 8.72 -2.43 8.33
N GLN A 119 7.38 -2.34 8.25
CA GLN A 119 6.50 -3.50 8.17
C GLN A 119 6.08 -3.83 6.73
N LEU A 120 6.57 -3.06 5.75
CA LEU A 120 6.21 -3.29 4.36
C LEU A 120 7.10 -4.39 3.74
N PRO A 121 6.51 -5.29 2.93
CA PRO A 121 7.26 -6.26 2.15
C PRO A 121 8.23 -5.57 1.17
N LYS A 122 9.41 -6.17 0.96
CA LYS A 122 10.39 -5.71 -0.05
C LYS A 122 10.14 -6.37 -1.40
N ILE A 123 10.49 -5.69 -2.47
CA ILE A 123 10.39 -6.23 -3.84
C ILE A 123 11.21 -7.53 -3.97
N SER A 124 12.45 -7.52 -3.50
CA SER A 124 13.38 -8.66 -3.61
C SER A 124 12.94 -9.91 -2.82
N GLU A 125 12.00 -9.77 -1.88
CA GLU A 125 11.54 -10.85 -1.00
C GLU A 125 10.21 -11.46 -1.48
N GLN A 126 9.58 -10.89 -2.52
CA GLN A 126 8.27 -11.36 -3.00
C GLN A 126 8.32 -12.82 -3.49
N GLN A 127 9.39 -13.20 -4.19
CA GLN A 127 9.57 -14.56 -4.74
C GLN A 127 9.78 -15.61 -3.64
N THR A 128 10.48 -15.25 -2.56
CA THR A 128 10.85 -16.18 -1.49
C THR A 128 9.78 -16.29 -0.42
N THR A 129 9.08 -15.20 -0.11
CA THR A 129 8.07 -15.16 0.97
C THR A 129 6.65 -15.38 0.47
N GLY A 130 6.39 -15.17 -0.82
CA GLY A 130 5.03 -15.14 -1.38
C GLY A 130 4.19 -13.95 -0.91
N ASN A 131 4.77 -13.01 -0.16
CA ASN A 131 4.10 -11.77 0.23
C ASN A 131 4.23 -10.76 -0.91
N ILE A 132 3.17 -10.67 -1.71
CA ILE A 132 3.13 -9.77 -2.88
C ILE A 132 2.93 -8.34 -2.40
N CYS A 133 3.64 -7.41 -3.02
CA CYS A 133 3.52 -5.98 -2.80
C CYS A 133 3.38 -5.24 -4.12
N ALA A 134 2.85 -4.02 -4.07
CA ALA A 134 2.63 -3.19 -5.25
C ALA A 134 3.62 -2.03 -5.32
N ALA A 135 4.19 -1.82 -6.50
CA ALA A 135 5.07 -0.70 -6.80
C ALA A 135 4.76 -0.15 -8.20
N PRO A 136 4.85 1.17 -8.41
CA PRO A 136 4.84 1.75 -9.75
C PRO A 136 5.98 1.16 -10.61
N PRO A 137 5.78 0.99 -11.94
CA PRO A 137 6.72 0.28 -12.81
C PRO A 137 8.16 0.85 -12.84
N ASP A 138 8.31 2.12 -12.54
CA ASP A 138 9.58 2.84 -12.52
C ASP A 138 10.21 2.95 -11.12
N THR A 139 9.67 2.22 -10.14
CA THR A 139 10.29 2.06 -8.83
C THR A 139 11.57 1.23 -8.99
N PRO A 140 12.74 1.71 -8.52
CA PRO A 140 13.97 0.93 -8.59
C PRO A 140 13.80 -0.40 -7.87
N ASP A 141 14.10 -1.50 -8.57
CA ASP A 141 14.15 -2.84 -7.99
C ASP A 141 15.60 -3.17 -7.62
N PRO A 142 15.93 -3.27 -6.31
CA PRO A 142 17.27 -3.62 -5.87
C PRO A 142 17.74 -4.99 -6.37
N SER A 143 16.83 -5.93 -6.66
CA SER A 143 17.18 -7.26 -7.14
C SER A 143 17.67 -7.26 -8.59
N ILE A 144 17.26 -6.28 -9.41
CA ILE A 144 17.73 -6.12 -10.79
C ILE A 144 19.11 -5.44 -10.83
N LEU A 145 19.46 -4.70 -9.78
CA LEU A 145 20.73 -3.97 -9.67
C LEU A 145 21.85 -4.79 -9.02
N ASP A 146 21.58 -6.02 -8.58
CA ASP A 146 22.60 -6.91 -8.05
C ASP A 146 23.46 -7.46 -9.20
N PRO A 147 24.78 -7.17 -9.26
CA PRO A 147 25.69 -7.72 -10.27
C PRO A 147 25.80 -9.25 -10.26
N THR A 148 25.21 -9.93 -9.28
CA THR A 148 25.24 -11.39 -9.17
C THR A 148 24.09 -12.10 -9.90
N ASP A 149 23.07 -11.40 -10.42
CA ASP A 149 22.07 -12.01 -11.31
C ASP A 149 22.58 -12.12 -12.75
N VAL A 150 23.41 -13.14 -12.99
CA VAL A 150 23.93 -13.53 -14.31
C VAL A 150 22.81 -14.08 -15.23
N SER A 151 21.55 -14.14 -14.79
CA SER A 151 20.44 -14.65 -15.62
C SER A 151 19.90 -13.60 -16.60
N SER A 152 19.98 -12.30 -16.27
CA SER A 152 19.39 -11.22 -17.09
C SER A 152 20.32 -10.72 -18.20
N VAL A 153 21.64 -10.91 -18.09
CA VAL A 153 22.62 -10.43 -19.08
C VAL A 153 22.66 -11.31 -20.35
N LYS A 154 22.15 -12.55 -20.29
CA LYS A 154 22.22 -13.50 -21.41
C LYS A 154 21.27 -13.21 -22.58
N THR A 155 20.31 -12.30 -22.42
CA THR A 155 19.33 -11.99 -23.48
C THR A 155 19.77 -10.86 -24.41
N PHE A 156 20.83 -10.11 -24.07
CA PHE A 156 21.26 -8.93 -24.84
C PHE A 156 22.49 -9.16 -25.74
N LEU A 157 23.02 -10.38 -25.82
CA LEU A 157 24.20 -10.70 -26.65
C LEU A 157 23.97 -11.90 -27.60
N ALA A 158 22.74 -12.13 -28.06
CA ALA A 158 22.47 -13.04 -29.16
C ALA A 158 22.06 -12.27 -30.43
#